data_AF-A0A6J0ANT2-F1
#
_entry.id   AF-A0A6J0ANT2-F1
#
_cell.length_a   1.000
_cell.length_b   1.000
_cell.length_c   1.000
_cell.angle_alpha   90.00
_cell.angle_beta   90.00
_cell.angle_gamma   90.00
#
_symmetry.space_group_name_H-M   'P 1'
#
loop_
_entity.id
_entity.type
_entity.pdbx_description
1 polymer ?
#
loop_
_entity_poly.entity_id
_entity_poly.type
_entity_poly.pdbx_seq_one_letter_code
_entity_poly.pdbx_strand_id
1 'polypeptide(L)'
;MLVWLKYQKYPFWPAVVKSVRRRDKKASVLFIEGNMNPKGRGITVALRRLKHFDCREKQALLDQAKEDFDQAIGWCVSLITDYRVRLGCGSFAGSFLEYYSARISYPVRKSIQQDVLGTRFPQLSKGDPEEPVAGSPPGRRQACKKVLPDRSRAARDRANQKLVEYIVKARGVESHLRAILKNRKPSRWLKTFMNSGQYVTCVETYLEDEEQLDLVVKYLQGVCQEAGSRALARANGDRVRFVLDVLLPEAIICAISAVDAVDYKTAEEKYIRGPSLGHREKEIFDNQLLEARNRRC
;
A
#
# COMPACT_ATOMS: atom_id res chain seq x y z
N MET A 1 -12.81 -4.44 24.12
CA MET A 1 -12.78 -3.45 25.23
C MET A 1 -12.68 -2.05 24.62
N LEU A 2 -13.49 -1.11 25.12
CA LEU A 2 -13.50 0.29 24.67
C LEU A 2 -12.68 1.14 25.64
N VAL A 3 -11.85 2.04 25.10
CA VAL A 3 -10.91 2.84 25.87
C VAL A 3 -10.84 4.27 25.33
N TRP A 4 -10.38 5.20 26.17
CA TRP A 4 -9.92 6.52 25.76
C TRP A 4 -8.41 6.52 25.56
N LEU A 5 -7.95 7.18 24.51
CA LEU A 5 -6.53 7.40 24.25
C LEU A 5 -6.30 8.87 23.86
N LYS A 6 -5.37 9.53 24.55
CA LYS A 6 -4.87 10.86 24.15
C LYS A 6 -3.76 10.71 23.12
N TYR A 7 -3.89 11.39 21.99
CA TYR A 7 -2.95 11.32 20.88
C TYR A 7 -2.46 12.71 20.44
N GLN A 8 -1.15 12.93 20.52
CA GLN A 8 -0.51 14.21 20.17
C GLN A 8 -1.23 15.42 20.82
N LYS A 9 -1.65 16.37 19.99
CA LYS A 9 -2.36 17.61 20.37
C LYS A 9 -3.88 17.47 20.45
N TYR A 10 -4.42 16.28 20.18
CA TYR A 10 -5.85 16.04 20.15
C TYR A 10 -6.40 15.68 21.53
N PRO A 11 -7.71 15.92 21.78
CA PRO A 11 -8.35 15.49 23.01
C PRO A 11 -8.28 13.97 23.16
N PHE A 12 -8.64 13.47 24.35
CA PHE A 12 -8.84 12.03 24.51
C PHE A 12 -9.94 11.57 23.56
N TRP A 13 -9.66 10.52 22.79
CA TRP A 13 -10.58 10.01 21.79
C TRP A 13 -10.96 8.55 22.05
N PRO A 14 -12.22 8.13 21.77
CA PRO A 14 -12.64 6.75 21.92
C PRO A 14 -11.94 5.82 20.93
N ALA A 15 -11.57 4.66 21.42
CA ALA A 15 -10.85 3.65 20.67
C ALA A 15 -11.19 2.23 21.15
N VAL A 16 -10.94 1.25 20.29
CA VAL A 16 -11.14 -0.17 20.58
C VAL A 16 -9.80 -0.89 20.66
N VAL A 17 -9.63 -1.70 21.70
CA VAL A 17 -8.44 -2.55 21.88
C VAL A 17 -8.54 -3.78 20.97
N LYS A 18 -7.56 -3.99 20.09
CA LYS A 18 -7.45 -5.17 19.21
C LYS A 18 -6.69 -6.31 19.88
N SER A 19 -5.58 -6.00 20.54
CA SER A 19 -4.77 -7.00 21.25
C SER A 19 -4.02 -6.38 22.43
N VAL A 20 -3.72 -7.20 23.44
CA VAL A 20 -3.00 -6.76 24.65
C VAL A 20 -1.78 -7.64 24.86
N ARG A 21 -0.61 -7.02 24.92
CA ARG A 21 0.67 -7.67 25.27
C ARG A 21 0.96 -7.39 26.73
N ARG A 22 0.47 -8.27 27.62
CA ARG A 22 0.59 -8.09 29.08
C ARG A 22 2.05 -8.04 29.55
N ARG A 23 2.93 -8.88 28.97
CA ARG A 23 4.36 -8.92 29.29
C ARG A 23 5.04 -7.56 29.05
N ASP A 24 4.74 -6.93 27.92
CA ASP A 24 5.35 -5.65 27.51
C ASP A 24 4.60 -4.43 28.05
N LYS A 25 3.51 -4.63 28.81
CA LYS A 25 2.57 -3.59 29.25
C LYS A 25 2.09 -2.68 28.09
N LYS A 26 1.86 -3.27 26.91
CA LYS A 26 1.42 -2.56 25.68
C LYS A 26 0.10 -3.12 25.14
N ALA A 27 -0.63 -2.32 24.39
CA ALA A 27 -1.84 -2.73 23.69
C ALA A 27 -1.86 -2.15 22.27
N SER A 28 -2.42 -2.91 21.33
CA SER A 28 -2.76 -2.44 19.98
C SER A 28 -4.18 -1.89 20.01
N VAL A 29 -4.36 -0.63 19.62
CA VAL A 29 -5.61 0.11 19.73
C VAL A 29 -5.97 0.74 18.39
N LEU A 30 -7.26 0.79 18.06
CA LEU A 30 -7.78 1.40 16.84
C LEU A 30 -8.80 2.48 17.21
N PHE A 31 -8.65 3.70 16.71
CA PHE A 31 -9.60 4.77 16.99
C PHE A 31 -10.98 4.46 16.40
N ILE A 32 -12.02 4.90 17.11
CA ILE A 32 -13.39 4.83 16.62
C ILE A 32 -13.63 6.14 15.87
N GLU A 33 -13.96 6.01 14.59
CA GLU A 33 -14.18 7.13 13.66
C GLU A 33 -15.34 6.75 12.73
N GLY A 34 -15.95 7.75 12.09
CA GLY A 34 -17.12 7.53 11.22
C GLY A 34 -16.84 6.65 10.00
N ASN A 35 -15.58 6.60 9.54
CA ASN A 35 -15.14 5.73 8.45
C ASN A 35 -13.89 4.93 8.84
N MET A 36 -13.94 4.23 9.98
CA MET A 36 -12.84 3.37 10.42
C MET A 36 -12.75 2.07 9.59
N ASN A 37 -11.52 1.60 9.33
CA ASN A 37 -11.29 0.26 8.76
C ASN A 37 -11.15 -0.78 9.90
N PRO A 38 -12.15 -1.63 10.17
CA PRO A 38 -12.11 -2.57 11.30
C PRO A 38 -10.99 -3.61 11.18
N LYS A 39 -10.61 -3.95 9.94
CA LYS A 39 -9.50 -4.87 9.63
C LYS A 39 -8.13 -4.16 9.64
N GLY A 40 -8.10 -2.83 9.74
CA GLY A 40 -6.88 -2.02 9.75
C GLY A 40 -5.93 -2.35 10.91
N ARG A 41 -4.65 -2.04 10.72
CA ARG A 41 -3.62 -2.20 11.77
C ARG A 41 -3.91 -1.21 12.91
N GLY A 42 -3.84 -1.66 14.16
CA GLY A 42 -3.95 -0.78 15.32
C GLY A 42 -2.60 -0.16 15.69
N ILE A 43 -2.65 0.98 16.38
CA ILE A 43 -1.48 1.68 16.91
C ILE A 43 -1.07 1.03 18.23
N THR A 44 0.22 0.78 18.40
CA THR A 44 0.75 0.20 19.65
C THR A 44 1.00 1.30 20.67
N VAL A 45 0.37 1.20 21.85
CA VAL A 45 0.49 2.17 22.95
C VAL A 45 0.72 1.48 24.29
N ALA A 46 1.37 2.19 25.23
CA ALA A 46 1.54 1.70 26.59
C ALA A 46 0.20 1.66 27.34
N LEU A 47 -0.05 0.59 28.11
CA LEU A 47 -1.31 0.40 28.84
C LEU A 47 -1.62 1.56 29.80
N ARG A 48 -0.60 2.15 30.42
CA ARG A 48 -0.74 3.31 31.33
C ARG A 48 -1.36 4.56 30.70
N ARG A 49 -1.37 4.66 29.36
CA ARG A 49 -1.96 5.79 28.62
C ARG A 49 -3.44 5.58 28.30
N LEU A 50 -3.96 4.38 28.48
CA LEU A 50 -5.34 4.03 28.19
C LEU A 50 -6.18 4.25 29.44
N LYS A 51 -7.32 4.92 29.26
CA LYS A 51 -8.39 4.96 30.28
C LYS A 51 -9.54 4.09 29.81
N HIS A 52 -10.24 3.41 30.72
CA HIS A 52 -11.45 2.68 30.34
C HIS A 52 -12.51 3.64 29.80
N PHE A 53 -13.31 3.26 28.81
CA PHE A 53 -14.29 4.17 28.21
C PHE A 53 -15.31 4.72 29.23
N ASP A 54 -15.67 3.91 30.23
CA ASP A 54 -16.58 4.30 31.32
C ASP A 54 -15.84 4.74 32.60
N CYS A 55 -14.69 5.40 32.46
CA CYS A 55 -13.99 6.00 33.60
C CYS A 55 -14.79 7.16 34.20
N ARG A 56 -14.46 7.57 35.44
CA ARG A 56 -15.13 8.67 36.15
C ARG A 56 -15.06 9.99 35.38
N GLU A 57 -13.97 10.21 34.64
CA GLU A 57 -13.77 11.43 33.85
C GLU A 57 -14.50 11.41 32.49
N LYS A 58 -15.25 10.36 32.16
CA LYS A 58 -15.88 10.19 30.83
C LYS A 58 -16.61 11.44 30.34
N GLN A 59 -17.40 12.08 31.20
CA GLN A 59 -18.16 13.26 30.82
C GLN A 59 -17.25 14.44 30.47
N ALA A 60 -16.25 14.71 31.31
CA ALA A 60 -15.24 15.73 31.04
C ALA A 60 -14.44 15.46 29.75
N LEU A 61 -14.12 14.20 29.45
CA LEU A 61 -13.44 13.83 28.20
C LEU A 61 -14.33 14.03 26.97
N LEU A 62 -15.64 13.78 27.10
CA LEU A 62 -16.61 14.07 26.05
C LEU A 62 -16.74 15.57 25.82
N ASP A 63 -16.91 16.35 26.90
CA ASP A 63 -17.08 17.80 26.80
C ASP A 63 -15.84 18.44 26.16
N GLN A 64 -14.64 18.00 26.56
CA GLN A 64 -13.38 18.43 25.94
C GLN A 64 -13.30 18.07 24.44
N ALA A 65 -13.79 16.89 24.04
CA ALA A 65 -13.78 16.49 22.63
C ALA A 65 -14.83 17.26 21.81
N LYS A 66 -15.94 17.68 22.43
CA LYS A 66 -17.01 18.42 21.76
C LYS A 66 -16.62 19.85 21.39
N GLU A 67 -15.73 20.49 22.16
CA GLU A 67 -15.27 21.87 21.90
C GLU A 67 -14.83 22.07 20.44
N ASP A 68 -14.03 21.15 19.90
CA ASP A 68 -13.49 21.24 18.54
C ASP A 68 -14.13 20.24 17.56
N PHE A 69 -14.77 19.18 18.06
CA PHE A 69 -15.15 18.00 17.27
C PHE A 69 -16.55 17.45 17.60
N ASP A 70 -17.50 18.29 18.01
CA ASP A 70 -18.84 17.89 18.48
C ASP A 70 -19.54 16.83 17.61
N GLN A 71 -19.68 17.07 16.30
CA GLN A 71 -20.31 16.10 15.39
C GLN A 71 -19.53 14.78 15.30
N ALA A 72 -18.20 14.86 15.19
CA ALA A 72 -17.35 13.69 15.04
C ALA A 72 -17.35 12.81 16.29
N ILE A 73 -17.31 13.41 17.49
CA ILE A 73 -17.41 12.66 18.75
C ILE A 73 -18.82 12.11 18.95
N GLY A 74 -19.85 12.87 18.53
CA GLY A 74 -21.25 12.43 18.51
C GLY A 74 -21.43 11.13 17.71
N TRP A 75 -20.85 11.05 16.52
CA TRP A 75 -20.89 9.83 15.71
C TRP A 75 -20.21 8.62 16.37
N CYS A 76 -19.07 8.84 17.03
CA CYS A 76 -18.38 7.80 17.79
C CYS A 76 -19.25 7.28 18.93
N VAL A 77 -19.90 8.18 19.66
CA VAL A 77 -20.82 7.84 20.77
C VAL A 77 -22.05 7.09 20.25
N SER A 78 -22.61 7.49 19.10
CA SER A 78 -23.75 6.80 18.48
C SER A 78 -23.43 5.35 18.13
N LEU A 79 -22.26 5.09 17.52
CA LEU A 79 -21.81 3.73 17.21
C LEU A 79 -21.61 2.88 18.47
N ILE A 80 -20.99 3.45 19.51
CA ILE A 80 -20.76 2.74 20.78
C ILE A 80 -22.08 2.44 21.47
N THR A 81 -23.02 3.39 21.45
CA THR A 81 -24.33 3.25 22.09
C THR A 81 -25.16 2.18 21.40
N ASP A 82 -25.29 2.23 20.07
CA ASP A 82 -26.05 1.22 19.32
C ASP A 82 -25.43 -0.18 19.48
N TYR A 83 -24.09 -0.29 19.46
CA TYR A 83 -23.41 -1.56 19.78
C TYR A 83 -23.81 -2.10 21.16
N ARG A 84 -23.80 -1.26 22.19
CA ARG A 84 -24.13 -1.67 23.57
C ARG A 84 -25.59 -2.04 23.73
N VAL A 85 -26.50 -1.31 23.09
CA VAL A 85 -27.93 -1.64 23.10
C VAL A 85 -28.15 -3.02 22.49
N ARG A 86 -27.53 -3.31 21.33
CA ARG A 86 -27.68 -4.62 20.68
C ARG A 86 -27.11 -5.76 21.51
N LEU A 87 -25.97 -5.53 22.17
CA LEU A 87 -25.36 -6.48 23.09
C LEU A 87 -26.25 -6.73 24.31
N GLY A 88 -26.80 -5.67 24.92
CA GLY A 88 -27.66 -5.76 26.10
C GLY A 88 -29.03 -6.39 25.81
N CYS A 89 -29.60 -6.14 24.63
CA CYS A 89 -30.86 -6.74 24.20
C CYS A 89 -30.69 -8.15 23.58
N GLY A 90 -29.46 -8.69 23.51
CA GLY A 90 -29.18 -10.01 22.94
C GLY A 90 -29.35 -10.13 21.42
N SER A 91 -29.55 -9.02 20.70
CA SER A 91 -29.67 -9.01 19.23
C SER A 91 -28.31 -9.13 18.52
N PHE A 92 -27.20 -9.06 19.25
CA PHE A 92 -25.85 -9.28 18.76
C PHE A 92 -24.95 -9.80 19.89
N ALA A 93 -24.00 -10.68 19.58
CA ALA A 93 -23.12 -11.31 20.58
C ALA A 93 -21.62 -11.21 20.26
N GLY A 94 -21.22 -10.31 19.35
CA GLY A 94 -19.83 -10.16 18.91
C GLY A 94 -19.07 -8.97 19.51
N SER A 95 -17.83 -8.79 19.05
CA SER A 95 -16.99 -7.64 19.35
C SER A 95 -17.47 -6.37 18.65
N PHE A 96 -17.02 -5.20 19.12
CA PHE A 96 -17.33 -3.91 18.48
C PHE A 96 -16.90 -3.86 17.01
N LEU A 97 -15.76 -4.46 16.65
CA LEU A 97 -15.27 -4.49 15.28
C LEU A 97 -16.14 -5.39 14.37
N GLU A 98 -16.63 -6.50 14.90
CA GLU A 98 -17.59 -7.38 14.21
C GLU A 98 -18.92 -6.66 14.02
N TYR A 99 -19.42 -5.97 15.04
CA TYR A 99 -20.60 -5.12 14.95
C TYR A 99 -20.46 -4.06 13.84
N TYR A 100 -19.34 -3.33 13.83
CA TYR A 100 -19.09 -2.28 12.83
C TYR A 100 -19.03 -2.86 11.40
N SER A 101 -18.51 -4.08 11.26
CA SER A 101 -18.45 -4.80 9.98
C SER A 101 -19.80 -5.41 9.57
N ALA A 102 -20.71 -5.64 10.52
CA ALA A 102 -21.98 -6.30 10.29
C ALA A 102 -23.04 -5.38 9.65
N ARG A 103 -24.06 -5.99 9.04
CA ARG A 103 -25.19 -5.24 8.43
C ARG A 103 -26.02 -4.48 9.48
N ILE A 104 -26.06 -4.97 10.71
CA ILE A 104 -26.82 -4.36 11.81
C ILE A 104 -26.36 -2.95 12.19
N SER A 105 -25.09 -2.59 11.94
CA SER A 105 -24.58 -1.24 12.16
C SER A 105 -24.82 -0.31 10.97
N TYR A 106 -25.32 -0.82 9.84
CA TYR A 106 -25.48 -0.05 8.61
C TYR A 106 -26.36 1.19 8.77
N PRO A 107 -27.50 1.18 9.50
CA PRO A 107 -28.32 2.38 9.67
C PRO A 107 -27.54 3.54 10.32
N VAL A 108 -26.78 3.24 11.39
CA VAL A 108 -25.94 4.21 12.09
C VAL A 108 -24.77 4.67 11.22
N ARG A 109 -24.12 3.74 10.50
CA ARG A 109 -23.03 4.11 9.57
C ARG A 109 -23.52 4.97 8.40
N LYS A 110 -24.74 4.72 7.90
CA LYS A 110 -25.33 5.48 6.81
C LYS A 110 -25.67 6.91 7.23
N SER A 111 -26.25 7.11 8.41
CA SER A 111 -26.51 8.46 8.92
C SER A 111 -25.21 9.26 9.09
N ILE A 112 -24.15 8.60 9.57
CA ILE A 112 -22.82 9.19 9.69
C ILE A 112 -22.26 9.58 8.31
N GLN A 113 -22.43 8.73 7.27
CA GLN A 113 -21.93 8.98 5.92
C GLN A 113 -22.65 10.11 5.18
N GLN A 114 -23.94 10.32 5.44
CA GLN A 114 -24.74 11.36 4.79
C GLN A 114 -24.39 12.77 5.28
N ASP A 115 -23.86 12.90 6.50
CA ASP A 115 -23.45 14.19 7.10
C ASP A 115 -21.96 14.55 6.84
N VAL A 116 -21.20 13.74 6.08
CA VAL A 116 -19.73 13.86 5.91
C VAL A 116 -19.28 15.11 5.13
N LEU A 117 -20.19 15.84 4.47
CA LEU A 117 -19.83 17.00 3.64
C LEU A 117 -19.31 18.21 4.44
N GLY A 118 -19.39 18.23 5.78
CA GLY A 118 -18.95 19.35 6.62
C GLY A 118 -18.09 19.02 7.85
N THR A 119 -17.85 17.75 8.17
CA THR A 119 -17.34 17.37 9.49
C THR A 119 -15.83 17.08 9.50
N ARG A 120 -15.12 17.73 10.43
CA ARG A 120 -13.67 17.60 10.60
C ARG A 120 -13.35 16.55 11.67
N PHE A 121 -13.01 15.32 11.30
CA PHE A 121 -12.44 14.38 12.28
C PHE A 121 -10.98 14.76 12.62
N PRO A 122 -10.54 14.54 13.88
CA PRO A 122 -9.12 14.61 14.19
C PRO A 122 -8.35 13.55 13.38
N GLN A 123 -7.22 13.94 12.78
CA GLN A 123 -6.40 13.05 11.94
C GLN A 123 -5.56 12.11 12.83
N LEU A 124 -6.24 11.18 13.52
CA LEU A 124 -5.63 10.29 14.51
C LEU A 124 -4.97 9.06 13.88
N SER A 125 -5.34 8.74 12.64
CA SER A 125 -4.96 7.53 11.91
C SER A 125 -3.71 7.68 11.02
N LYS A 126 -3.08 8.86 10.96
CA LYS A 126 -1.89 9.11 10.12
C LYS A 126 -0.64 9.37 10.96
N GLY A 127 0.25 8.37 11.02
CA GLY A 127 1.64 8.48 11.49
C GLY A 127 1.93 7.72 12.78
N ASP A 128 3.08 7.05 12.82
CA ASP A 128 3.69 6.52 14.05
C ASP A 128 4.09 7.67 15.00
N PRO A 129 4.00 7.48 16.33
CA PRO A 129 4.32 8.54 17.29
C PRO A 129 5.84 8.73 17.42
N GLU A 130 6.34 9.92 17.08
CA GLU A 130 7.54 10.45 17.76
C GLU A 130 7.14 11.06 19.11
N GLU A 131 7.98 10.83 20.11
CA GLU A 131 7.79 11.32 21.47
C GLU A 131 7.88 12.86 21.52
N PRO A 132 6.99 13.56 22.25
CA PRO A 132 7.12 15.00 22.40
C PRO A 132 8.13 15.32 23.52
N VAL A 133 9.28 15.88 23.13
CA VAL A 133 10.17 16.61 24.05
C VAL A 133 9.45 17.89 24.48
N ALA A 134 9.38 18.12 25.79
CA ALA A 134 8.74 19.28 26.38
C ALA A 134 9.50 20.57 26.07
N GLY A 135 8.77 21.61 25.63
CA GLY A 135 9.24 23.00 25.61
C GLY A 135 9.60 23.54 24.23
N SER A 136 8.68 24.23 23.57
CA SER A 136 8.99 25.24 22.54
C SER A 136 7.80 26.21 22.38
N PRO A 137 8.01 27.53 22.13
CA PRO A 137 6.96 28.55 22.19
C PRO A 137 6.01 28.52 20.97
N PRO A 138 4.77 29.06 21.10
CA PRO A 138 3.74 28.96 20.07
C PRO A 138 4.00 30.01 18.98
N GLY A 139 4.62 29.61 17.88
CA GLY A 139 4.95 30.57 16.84
C GLY A 139 5.56 29.99 15.57
N ARG A 140 5.08 28.85 15.06
CA ARG A 140 5.35 28.47 13.67
C ARG A 140 4.09 27.92 13.02
N ARG A 141 3.54 28.71 12.11
CA ARG A 141 2.57 28.28 11.10
C ARG A 141 3.01 26.93 10.56
N GLN A 142 2.12 25.95 10.61
CA GLN A 142 2.37 24.60 10.13
C GLN A 142 2.71 24.70 8.64
N ALA A 143 4.01 24.69 8.32
CA ALA A 143 4.46 24.60 6.95
C ALA A 143 3.76 23.36 6.38
N CYS A 144 3.05 23.51 5.25
CA CYS A 144 2.70 22.37 4.40
C CYS A 144 3.95 21.49 4.37
N LYS A 145 3.88 20.31 4.98
CA LYS A 145 4.98 19.35 4.94
C LYS A 145 5.09 19.00 3.47
N LYS A 146 5.96 19.72 2.75
CA LYS A 146 6.32 19.40 1.37
C LYS A 146 6.72 17.94 1.42
N VAL A 147 5.94 17.11 0.76
CA VAL A 147 6.17 15.67 0.69
C VAL A 147 7.58 15.53 0.11
N LEU A 148 8.50 15.02 0.92
CA LEU A 148 9.87 14.83 0.49
C LEU A 148 9.88 13.79 -0.64
N PRO A 149 10.68 13.99 -1.70
CA PRO A 149 10.70 13.10 -2.85
C PRO A 149 11.05 11.66 -2.46
N ASP A 150 10.43 10.70 -3.15
CA ASP A 150 10.58 9.28 -2.90
C ASP A 150 12.02 8.81 -3.13
N ARG A 151 12.76 8.60 -2.03
CA ARG A 151 14.14 8.13 -2.08
C ARG A 151 14.25 6.63 -2.37
N SER A 152 13.19 5.86 -2.13
CA SER A 152 13.17 4.40 -2.36
C SER A 152 13.11 4.09 -3.85
N ARG A 153 12.19 4.71 -4.59
CA ARG A 153 12.12 4.59 -6.05
C ARG A 153 13.42 5.03 -6.71
N ALA A 154 13.90 6.24 -6.38
CA ALA A 154 15.16 6.74 -6.92
C ALA A 154 16.39 5.86 -6.56
N ALA A 155 16.36 5.10 -5.46
CA ALA A 155 17.42 4.13 -5.15
C ALA A 155 17.30 2.86 -6.01
N ARG A 156 16.08 2.39 -6.26
CA ARG A 156 15.79 1.28 -7.16
C ARG A 156 16.17 1.62 -8.60
N ASP A 157 15.81 2.80 -9.09
CA ASP A 157 16.18 3.27 -10.44
C ASP A 157 17.72 3.33 -10.60
N ARG A 158 18.45 3.82 -9.58
CA ARG A 158 19.91 3.79 -9.59
C ARG A 158 20.50 2.36 -9.58
N ALA A 159 19.87 1.42 -8.87
CA ALA A 159 20.30 0.03 -8.89
C ALA A 159 20.02 -0.64 -10.25
N ASN A 160 18.82 -0.38 -10.80
CA ASN A 160 18.36 -0.85 -12.10
C ASN A 160 19.21 -0.31 -13.25
N GLN A 161 19.82 0.86 -13.09
CA GLN A 161 20.75 1.41 -14.06
C GLN A 161 21.85 0.40 -14.43
N LYS A 162 22.36 -0.39 -13.47
CA LYS A 162 23.37 -1.43 -13.74
C LYS A 162 22.84 -2.53 -14.66
N LEU A 163 21.57 -2.89 -14.52
CA LEU A 163 20.92 -3.86 -15.40
C LEU A 163 20.75 -3.28 -16.80
N VAL A 164 20.30 -2.04 -16.91
CA VAL A 164 20.16 -1.33 -18.19
C VAL A 164 21.50 -1.23 -18.90
N GLU A 165 22.57 -0.90 -18.18
CA GLU A 165 23.93 -0.84 -18.72
C GLU A 165 24.40 -2.22 -19.20
N TYR A 166 24.15 -3.27 -18.43
CA TYR A 166 24.49 -4.63 -18.83
C TYR A 166 23.73 -5.06 -20.10
N ILE A 167 22.43 -4.75 -20.18
CA ILE A 167 21.57 -5.10 -21.31
C ILE A 167 21.96 -4.32 -22.57
N VAL A 168 22.04 -2.99 -22.48
CA VAL A 168 22.13 -2.11 -23.65
C VAL A 168 23.58 -1.78 -24.01
N LYS A 169 24.40 -1.36 -23.04
CA LYS A 169 25.79 -0.92 -23.31
C LYS A 169 26.73 -2.12 -23.49
N ALA A 170 26.71 -3.06 -22.55
CA ALA A 170 27.55 -4.24 -22.60
C ALA A 170 27.02 -5.32 -23.56
N ARG A 171 25.76 -5.20 -24.00
CA ARG A 171 25.04 -6.19 -24.82
C ARG A 171 25.12 -7.61 -24.22
N GLY A 172 25.20 -7.72 -22.90
CA GLY A 172 25.50 -8.96 -22.20
C GLY A 172 24.40 -10.01 -22.28
N VAL A 173 23.20 -9.64 -22.73
CA VAL A 173 22.05 -10.55 -22.91
C VAL A 173 21.88 -11.03 -24.35
N GLU A 174 22.63 -10.47 -25.30
CA GLU A 174 22.40 -10.68 -26.74
C GLU A 174 22.56 -12.14 -27.16
N SER A 175 23.57 -12.83 -26.61
CA SER A 175 23.81 -14.26 -26.87
C SER A 175 22.66 -15.13 -26.36
N HIS A 176 22.15 -14.85 -25.15
CA HIS A 176 21.02 -15.52 -24.54
C HIS A 176 19.73 -15.31 -25.34
N LEU A 177 19.41 -14.07 -25.68
CA LEU A 177 18.24 -13.74 -26.48
C LEU A 177 18.31 -14.38 -27.88
N ARG A 178 19.47 -14.34 -28.55
CA ARG A 178 19.66 -15.01 -29.84
C ARG A 178 19.50 -16.53 -29.73
N ALA A 179 19.92 -17.15 -28.63
CA ALA A 179 19.73 -18.58 -28.41
C ALA A 179 18.23 -18.93 -28.30
N ILE A 180 17.44 -18.12 -27.59
CA ILE A 180 15.98 -18.26 -27.51
C ILE A 180 15.33 -18.05 -28.89
N LEU A 181 15.71 -16.98 -29.60
CA LEU A 181 15.23 -16.69 -30.96
C LEU A 181 15.66 -17.76 -31.98
N LYS A 182 16.66 -18.58 -31.70
CA LYS A 182 17.04 -19.74 -32.54
C LYS A 182 16.48 -21.06 -32.03
N ASN A 183 15.63 -21.04 -31.00
CA ASN A 183 15.09 -22.22 -30.32
C ASN A 183 16.19 -23.19 -29.80
N ARG A 184 17.37 -22.65 -29.49
CA ARG A 184 18.49 -23.40 -28.90
C ARG A 184 18.41 -23.44 -27.37
N LYS A 185 17.72 -22.48 -26.77
CA LYS A 185 17.47 -22.41 -25.34
C LYS A 185 15.96 -22.34 -25.09
N PRO A 186 15.41 -23.17 -24.19
CA PRO A 186 13.99 -23.07 -23.83
C PRO A 186 13.74 -21.78 -23.05
N SER A 187 12.60 -21.17 -23.30
CA SER A 187 12.11 -19.98 -22.59
C SER A 187 10.69 -20.24 -22.12
N ARG A 188 10.43 -20.07 -20.82
CA ARG A 188 9.07 -20.20 -20.30
C ARG A 188 8.17 -19.10 -20.85
N TRP A 189 8.71 -17.89 -21.00
CA TRP A 189 7.98 -16.71 -21.48
C TRP A 189 7.57 -16.90 -22.93
N LEU A 190 8.48 -17.41 -23.77
CA LEU A 190 8.17 -17.78 -25.14
C LEU A 190 7.11 -18.91 -25.21
N LYS A 191 7.26 -19.95 -24.38
CA LYS A 191 6.30 -21.07 -24.33
C LYS A 191 4.91 -20.59 -23.93
N THR A 192 4.82 -19.74 -22.91
CA THR A 192 3.55 -19.15 -22.47
C THR A 192 2.96 -18.26 -23.57
N PHE A 193 3.76 -17.36 -24.16
CA PHE A 193 3.33 -16.50 -25.26
C PHE A 193 2.73 -17.27 -26.43
N MET A 194 3.31 -18.42 -26.80
CA MET A 194 2.79 -19.27 -27.87
C MET A 194 1.51 -20.03 -27.49
N ASN A 195 1.34 -20.41 -26.21
CA ASN A 195 0.21 -21.21 -25.74
C ASN A 195 -1.00 -20.38 -25.33
N SER A 196 -0.79 -19.17 -24.83
CA SER A 196 -1.84 -18.25 -24.40
C SER A 196 -1.97 -17.10 -25.39
N GLY A 197 -3.02 -17.12 -26.21
CA GLY A 197 -3.41 -15.96 -27.02
C GLY A 197 -3.76 -14.71 -26.18
N GLN A 198 -3.93 -14.88 -24.87
CA GLN A 198 -4.16 -13.82 -23.89
C GLN A 198 -2.90 -13.03 -23.54
N TYR A 199 -3.06 -11.73 -23.32
CA TYR A 199 -2.07 -10.86 -22.69
C TYR A 199 -1.61 -11.52 -21.38
N VAL A 200 -0.36 -11.98 -21.35
CA VAL A 200 0.29 -12.23 -20.08
C VAL A 200 0.49 -10.83 -19.53
N THR A 201 -0.21 -10.48 -18.45
CA THR A 201 -0.04 -9.20 -17.77
C THR A 201 1.45 -9.06 -17.50
N CYS A 202 2.13 -8.26 -18.33
CA CYS A 202 3.52 -7.97 -18.16
C CYS A 202 3.63 -7.48 -16.73
N VAL A 203 4.45 -8.15 -15.94
CA VAL A 203 4.69 -7.76 -14.57
C VAL A 203 5.49 -6.46 -14.73
N GLU A 204 4.78 -5.33 -14.86
CA GLU A 204 5.28 -3.95 -14.85
C GLU A 204 5.94 -3.69 -13.50
N THR A 205 7.03 -4.40 -13.21
CA THR A 205 7.53 -4.46 -11.85
C THR A 205 9.00 -4.22 -11.74
N TYR A 206 9.85 -4.43 -12.77
CA TYR A 206 11.29 -4.29 -12.52
C TYR A 206 11.88 -2.92 -12.89
N LEU A 207 11.60 -2.38 -14.08
CA LEU A 207 12.06 -1.05 -14.51
C LEU A 207 10.91 -0.04 -14.40
N GLU A 208 10.92 0.79 -13.36
CA GLU A 208 9.87 1.79 -13.11
C GLU A 208 10.16 3.16 -13.72
N ASP A 209 11.40 3.41 -14.12
CA ASP A 209 11.80 4.61 -14.83
C ASP A 209 11.51 4.46 -16.33
N GLU A 210 10.72 5.39 -16.89
CA GLU A 210 10.27 5.32 -18.29
C GLU A 210 11.44 5.43 -19.26
N GLU A 211 12.43 6.26 -18.97
CA GLU A 211 13.61 6.42 -19.83
C GLU A 211 14.46 5.14 -19.86
N GLN A 212 14.66 4.49 -18.71
CA GLN A 212 15.32 3.19 -18.62
C GLN A 212 14.58 2.11 -19.41
N LEU A 213 13.25 2.05 -19.27
CA LEU A 213 12.43 1.08 -19.97
C LEU A 213 12.49 1.30 -21.48
N ASP A 214 12.35 2.55 -21.95
CA ASP A 214 12.40 2.91 -23.36
C ASP A 214 13.74 2.54 -24.00
N LEU A 215 14.85 2.78 -23.30
CA LEU A 215 16.18 2.38 -23.76
C LEU A 215 16.29 0.87 -23.98
N VAL A 216 15.80 0.08 -23.01
CA VAL A 216 15.82 -1.39 -23.09
C VAL A 216 14.90 -1.87 -24.20
N VAL A 217 13.66 -1.38 -24.27
CA VAL A 217 12.68 -1.77 -25.30
C VAL A 217 13.22 -1.45 -26.70
N LYS A 218 13.79 -0.27 -26.91
CA LYS A 218 14.40 0.13 -28.19
C LYS A 218 15.56 -0.80 -28.59
N TYR A 219 16.42 -1.16 -27.62
CA TYR A 219 17.48 -2.13 -27.85
C TYR A 219 16.92 -3.51 -28.26
N LEU A 220 15.92 -4.02 -27.52
CA LEU A 220 15.31 -5.32 -27.78
C LEU A 220 14.59 -5.37 -29.13
N GLN A 221 13.94 -4.28 -29.54
CA GLN A 221 13.39 -4.13 -30.89
C GLN A 221 14.48 -4.27 -31.96
N GLY A 222 15.67 -3.68 -31.74
CA GLY A 222 16.83 -3.84 -32.62
C GLY A 222 17.29 -5.30 -32.72
N VAL A 223 17.44 -5.98 -31.58
CA VAL A 223 17.80 -7.42 -31.55
C VAL A 223 16.76 -8.27 -32.30
N CYS A 224 15.48 -7.93 -32.16
CA CYS A 224 14.38 -8.58 -32.88
C CYS A 224 14.46 -8.36 -34.39
N GLN A 225 14.79 -7.14 -34.84
CA GLN A 225 14.93 -6.78 -36.25
C GLN A 225 16.11 -7.52 -36.89
N GLU A 226 17.26 -7.57 -36.22
CA GLU A 226 18.45 -8.29 -36.68
C GLU A 226 18.22 -9.81 -36.80
N ALA A 227 17.35 -10.38 -35.96
CA ALA A 227 17.00 -11.80 -36.01
C ALA A 227 16.12 -12.19 -37.21
N GLY A 228 15.59 -11.20 -37.95
CA GLY A 228 14.91 -11.39 -39.22
C GLY A 228 13.52 -12.05 -39.15
N SER A 229 13.07 -12.62 -40.27
CA SER A 229 11.72 -13.16 -40.48
C SER A 229 11.30 -14.26 -39.49
N ARG A 230 12.24 -15.01 -38.92
CA ARG A 230 11.96 -16.05 -37.92
C ARG A 230 11.48 -15.50 -36.57
N ALA A 231 11.94 -14.32 -36.17
CA ALA A 231 11.42 -13.66 -34.96
C ALA A 231 9.97 -13.19 -35.21
N LEU A 232 9.69 -12.70 -36.42
CA LEU A 232 8.37 -12.22 -36.82
C LEU A 232 7.32 -13.31 -36.92
N ALA A 233 7.69 -14.46 -37.47
CA ALA A 233 6.81 -15.63 -37.50
C ALA A 233 6.41 -16.07 -36.08
N ARG A 234 7.31 -15.94 -35.10
CA ARG A 234 7.03 -16.27 -33.69
C ARG A 234 6.23 -15.20 -32.96
N ALA A 235 6.36 -13.94 -33.37
CA ALA A 235 5.59 -12.84 -32.80
C ALA A 235 4.10 -12.86 -33.21
N ASN A 236 3.69 -13.80 -34.08
CA ASN A 236 2.33 -13.90 -34.62
C ASN A 236 1.81 -12.56 -35.19
N GLY A 237 2.72 -11.76 -35.77
CA GLY A 237 2.42 -10.41 -36.28
C GLY A 237 2.54 -9.26 -35.26
N ASP A 238 2.48 -9.53 -33.95
CA ASP A 238 2.56 -8.51 -32.91
C ASP A 238 3.97 -8.43 -32.30
N ARG A 239 4.83 -7.64 -32.96
CA ARG A 239 6.22 -7.43 -32.53
C ARG A 239 6.32 -6.72 -31.19
N VAL A 240 5.41 -5.79 -30.90
CA VAL A 240 5.44 -5.00 -29.67
C VAL A 240 5.18 -5.94 -28.50
N ARG A 241 4.12 -6.73 -28.60
CA ARG A 241 3.76 -7.72 -27.59
C ARG A 241 4.85 -8.77 -27.40
N PHE A 242 5.47 -9.25 -28.48
CA PHE A 242 6.59 -10.19 -28.37
C PHE A 242 7.80 -9.60 -27.61
N VAL A 243 8.11 -8.31 -27.83
CA VAL A 243 9.18 -7.63 -27.09
C VAL A 243 8.82 -7.53 -25.61
N LEU A 244 7.60 -7.10 -25.27
CA LEU A 244 7.18 -6.87 -23.89
C LEU A 244 6.93 -8.16 -23.10
N ASP A 245 6.30 -9.17 -23.71
CA ASP A 245 5.89 -10.40 -23.01
C ASP A 245 6.99 -11.47 -22.97
N VAL A 246 7.98 -11.39 -23.86
CA VAL A 246 9.03 -12.43 -24.00
C VAL A 246 10.42 -11.85 -23.82
N LEU A 247 10.85 -10.95 -24.71
CA LEU A 247 12.25 -10.51 -24.71
C LEU A 247 12.62 -9.66 -23.50
N LEU A 248 11.71 -8.79 -23.06
CA LEU A 248 11.94 -7.92 -21.92
C LEU A 248 12.11 -8.71 -20.61
N PRO A 249 11.20 -9.63 -20.22
CA PRO A 249 11.42 -10.52 -19.09
C PRO A 249 12.73 -11.33 -19.19
N GLU A 250 13.01 -11.90 -20.35
CA GLU A 250 14.23 -12.70 -20.57
C GLU A 250 15.52 -11.90 -20.42
N ALA A 251 15.53 -10.67 -20.93
CA ALA A 251 16.66 -9.76 -20.82
C ALA A 251 16.88 -9.35 -19.35
N ILE A 252 15.83 -8.97 -18.64
CA ILE A 252 15.93 -8.55 -17.24
C ILE A 252 16.40 -9.71 -16.35
N ILE A 253 15.83 -10.91 -16.50
CA ILE A 253 16.23 -12.09 -15.72
C ILE A 253 17.70 -12.46 -15.99
N CYS A 254 18.12 -12.45 -17.26
CA CYS A 254 19.51 -12.71 -17.63
C CYS A 254 20.45 -11.64 -17.04
N ALA A 255 20.04 -10.37 -17.04
CA ALA A 255 20.81 -9.28 -16.45
C ALA A 255 20.91 -9.41 -14.93
N ILE A 256 19.80 -9.75 -14.23
CA ILE A 256 19.80 -10.00 -12.78
C ILE A 256 20.77 -11.14 -12.45
N SER A 257 20.68 -12.26 -13.17
CA SER A 257 21.57 -13.41 -12.96
C SER A 257 23.05 -13.04 -13.10
N ALA A 258 23.40 -12.23 -14.11
CA ALA A 258 24.78 -11.79 -14.34
C ALA A 258 25.25 -10.73 -13.35
N VAL A 259 24.44 -9.70 -13.07
CA VAL A 259 24.83 -8.56 -12.23
C VAL A 259 24.82 -8.91 -10.75
N ASP A 260 23.84 -9.69 -10.29
CA ASP A 260 23.76 -10.13 -8.89
C ASP A 260 24.55 -11.42 -8.64
N ALA A 261 25.17 -12.01 -9.67
CA ALA A 261 25.90 -13.28 -9.63
C ALA A 261 25.07 -14.43 -9.00
N VAL A 262 23.79 -14.51 -9.37
CA VAL A 262 22.85 -15.55 -8.92
C VAL A 262 22.50 -16.49 -10.05
N ASP A 263 22.03 -17.70 -9.71
CA ASP A 263 21.53 -18.63 -10.72
C ASP A 263 20.28 -18.09 -11.43
N TYR A 264 20.06 -18.56 -12.65
CA TYR A 264 18.95 -18.09 -13.49
C TYR A 264 17.58 -18.31 -12.84
N LYS A 265 17.39 -19.38 -12.07
CA LYS A 265 16.12 -19.68 -11.41
C LYS A 265 15.86 -18.69 -10.27
N THR A 266 16.86 -18.39 -9.46
CA THR A 266 16.77 -17.34 -8.42
C THR A 266 16.53 -15.96 -9.03
N ALA A 267 17.17 -15.64 -10.15
CA ALA A 267 16.92 -14.40 -10.88
C ALA A 267 15.47 -14.31 -11.38
N GLU A 268 14.93 -15.41 -11.89
CA GLU A 268 13.55 -15.50 -12.34
C GLU A 268 12.54 -15.32 -11.19
N GLU A 269 12.78 -15.96 -10.04
CA GLU A 269 11.96 -15.76 -8.84
C GLU A 269 12.01 -14.31 -8.34
N LYS A 270 13.19 -13.67 -8.41
CA LYS A 270 13.35 -12.24 -8.10
C LYS A 270 12.56 -11.36 -9.05
N TYR A 271 12.57 -11.66 -10.35
CA TYR A 271 11.78 -10.93 -11.35
C TYR A 271 10.27 -11.04 -11.08
N ILE A 272 9.75 -12.25 -10.86
CA ILE A 272 8.31 -12.49 -10.61
C ILE A 272 7.83 -11.79 -9.34
N ARG A 273 8.64 -11.86 -8.28
CA ARG A 273 8.31 -11.23 -6.99
C ARG A 273 8.23 -9.71 -7.09
N GLY A 274 8.97 -9.11 -8.02
CA GLY A 274 9.08 -7.67 -8.17
C GLY A 274 9.79 -6.99 -7.00
N PRO A 275 9.88 -5.65 -7.03
CA PRO A 275 10.49 -4.86 -5.98
C PRO A 275 9.59 -4.86 -4.74
N SER A 276 10.23 -4.84 -3.58
CA SER A 276 9.51 -4.67 -2.31
C SER A 276 8.99 -3.23 -2.22
N LEU A 277 7.67 -3.05 -2.27
CA LEU A 277 7.05 -1.75 -2.08
C LEU A 277 7.25 -1.25 -0.65
N GLY A 278 7.69 0.00 -0.52
CA GLY A 278 7.78 0.67 0.78
C GLY A 278 6.38 0.95 1.36
N HIS A 279 6.30 1.11 2.69
CA HIS A 279 5.04 1.47 3.34
C HIS A 279 4.43 2.76 2.76
N ARG A 280 5.27 3.70 2.31
CA ARG A 280 4.89 5.00 1.75
C ARG A 280 4.36 4.93 0.32
N GLU A 281 4.97 4.13 -0.55
CA GLU A 281 4.48 3.89 -1.92
C GLU A 281 3.09 3.25 -1.88
N LYS A 282 2.89 2.33 -0.93
CA LYS A 282 1.58 1.75 -0.65
C LYS A 282 0.55 2.80 -0.19
N GLU A 283 0.93 3.71 0.70
CA GLU A 283 0.05 4.81 1.11
C GLU A 283 -0.29 5.76 -0.06
N ILE A 284 0.65 6.08 -0.93
CA ILE A 284 0.41 6.94 -2.11
C ILE A 284 -0.58 6.26 -3.06
N PHE A 285 -0.37 4.98 -3.37
CA PHE A 285 -1.27 4.22 -4.23
C PHE A 285 -2.69 4.11 -3.64
N ASP A 286 -2.79 3.78 -2.35
CA ASP A 286 -4.09 3.70 -1.65
C ASP A 286 -4.81 5.06 -1.67
N ASN A 287 -4.08 6.18 -1.49
CA ASN A 287 -4.66 7.53 -1.59
C ASN A 287 -5.11 7.86 -3.02
N GLN A 288 -4.33 7.54 -4.05
CA GLN A 288 -4.71 7.76 -5.45
C GLN A 288 -5.96 6.97 -5.83
N LEU A 289 -6.08 5.74 -5.33
CA LEU A 289 -7.24 4.88 -5.58
C LEU A 289 -8.50 5.43 -4.89
N LEU A 290 -8.35 5.98 -3.68
CA LEU A 290 -9.40 6.71 -2.99
C LEU A 290 -9.83 7.98 -3.75
N GLU A 291 -8.87 8.77 -4.24
CA GLU A 291 -9.16 9.97 -5.05
C GLU A 291 -9.87 9.63 -6.37
N ALA A 292 -9.42 8.59 -7.07
CA ALA A 292 -10.04 8.12 -8.30
C ALA A 292 -11.48 7.62 -8.08
N ARG A 293 -11.75 6.99 -6.94
CA ARG A 293 -13.10 6.58 -6.54
C ARG A 293 -14.00 7.78 -6.26
N ASN A 294 -13.47 8.80 -5.59
CA ASN A 294 -14.22 10.02 -5.27
C ASN A 294 -14.53 10.89 -6.51
N ARG A 295 -13.75 10.79 -7.59
CA ARG A 295 -14.01 11.49 -8.86
C ARG A 295 -15.06 10.82 -9.76
N ARG A 296 -15.44 9.58 -9.46
CA ARG A 296 -16.44 8.81 -10.22
C ARG A 296 -17.84 8.82 -9.58
N CYS A 297 -17.99 9.55 -8.48
CA CYS A 297 -19.25 9.84 -7.81
C CYS A 297 -19.57 11.32 -7.97
#